data_AF-A0A842QKX3-F1
#
_entry.id   AF-A0A842QKX3-F1
#
_cell.length_a   1.000
_cell.length_b   1.000
_cell.length_c   1.000
_cell.angle_alpha   90.00
_cell.angle_beta   90.00
_cell.angle_gamma   90.00
#
_symmetry.space_group_name_H-M   'P 1'
#
loop_
_entity.id
_entity.type
_entity.pdbx_description
1 polymer ?
#
loop_
_entity_poly.entity_id
_entity_poly.type
_entity_poly.pdbx_seq_one_letter_code
_entity_poly.pdbx_strand_id
1 'polypeptide(L)'
;MRKIEELVPNIIFAELGKEGGADLLKHKIQYHRKQAASDPVEEIHLAETLVEYAEALWENGKSAPAERRVGEAIGIYEGYLEKWDSDSIRAELETAKELLKQIENAE
;
A
#
# COMPACT_ATOMS: atom_id res chain seq x y z
N MET A 1 -24.12 -13.83 -14.06
CA MET A 1 -22.97 -12.91 -14.09
C MET A 1 -22.10 -13.24 -12.90
N ARG A 2 -20.83 -13.63 -13.12
CA ARG A 2 -19.96 -14.18 -12.07
C ARG A 2 -19.48 -13.07 -11.14
N LYS A 3 -19.78 -13.20 -9.84
CA LYS A 3 -19.10 -12.48 -8.77
C LYS A 3 -17.67 -13.01 -8.70
N ILE A 4 -16.70 -12.23 -9.17
CA ILE A 4 -15.26 -12.49 -9.01
C ILE A 4 -14.63 -11.18 -8.50
N GLU A 5 -15.12 -10.65 -7.38
CA GLU A 5 -14.53 -9.44 -6.79
C GLU A 5 -14.27 -9.55 -5.28
N GLU A 6 -14.53 -10.69 -4.63
CA GLU A 6 -14.49 -10.73 -3.15
C GLU A 6 -13.51 -11.75 -2.53
N LEU A 7 -12.60 -12.39 -3.28
CA LEU A 7 -11.81 -13.51 -2.70
C LEU A 7 -10.36 -13.61 -3.20
N VAL A 8 -9.71 -12.48 -3.49
CA VAL A 8 -8.38 -12.51 -4.13
C VAL A 8 -7.25 -11.64 -3.50
N PRO A 9 -7.30 -11.14 -2.25
CA PRO A 9 -6.07 -10.64 -1.64
C PRO A 9 -5.20 -11.77 -1.07
N ASN A 10 -5.77 -12.67 -0.26
CA ASN A 10 -4.97 -13.54 0.61
C ASN A 10 -4.44 -14.83 -0.04
N ILE A 11 -5.05 -15.32 -1.11
CA ILE A 11 -4.62 -16.59 -1.74
C ILE A 11 -3.41 -16.38 -2.67
N ILE A 12 -3.32 -15.21 -3.33
CA ILE A 12 -2.29 -15.00 -4.36
C ILE A 12 -0.87 -14.88 -3.75
N PHE A 13 -0.71 -14.26 -2.57
CA PHE A 13 0.60 -14.16 -1.93
C PHE A 13 1.19 -15.52 -1.54
N ALA A 14 0.34 -16.50 -1.19
CA ALA A 14 0.79 -17.85 -0.84
C ALA A 14 1.25 -18.65 -2.06
N GLU A 15 0.71 -18.38 -3.26
CA GLU A 15 1.01 -19.15 -4.48
C GLU A 15 2.17 -18.56 -5.31
N LEU A 16 2.42 -17.25 -5.24
CA LEU A 16 3.42 -16.58 -6.09
C LEU A 16 4.83 -16.46 -5.49
N GLY A 17 4.99 -16.74 -4.19
CA GLY A 17 6.24 -16.46 -3.47
C GLY A 17 6.52 -14.95 -3.31
N LYS A 18 7.58 -14.61 -2.57
CA LYS A 18 7.91 -13.22 -2.21
C LYS A 18 8.13 -12.30 -3.43
N GLU A 19 8.73 -12.81 -4.49
CA GLU A 19 9.01 -12.02 -5.71
C GLU A 19 7.77 -11.81 -6.56
N GLY A 20 6.93 -12.84 -6.75
CA GLY A 20 5.70 -12.70 -7.54
C GLY A 20 4.62 -11.85 -6.86
N GLY A 21 4.60 -11.82 -5.52
CA GLY A 21 3.74 -10.90 -4.75
C GLY A 21 4.10 -9.43 -4.99
N ALA A 22 5.40 -9.09 -5.02
CA ALA A 22 5.87 -7.73 -5.25
C ALA A 22 5.53 -7.21 -6.66
N ASP A 23 5.61 -8.05 -7.69
CA ASP A 23 5.23 -7.66 -9.07
C ASP A 23 3.72 -7.43 -9.21
N LEU A 24 2.89 -8.24 -8.54
CA LEU A 24 1.45 -8.03 -8.50
C LEU A 24 1.09 -6.69 -7.85
N LEU A 25 1.71 -6.36 -6.71
CA LEU A 25 1.50 -5.09 -6.02
C LEU A 25 1.88 -3.90 -6.91
N LYS A 26 2.98 -4.01 -7.66
CA LYS A 26 3.36 -2.99 -8.64
C LYS A 26 2.30 -2.79 -9.72
N HIS A 27 1.67 -3.86 -10.21
CA HIS A 27 0.55 -3.76 -11.15
C HIS A 27 -0.69 -3.11 -10.52
N LYS A 28 -1.04 -3.46 -9.28
CA LYS A 28 -2.14 -2.82 -8.54
C LYS A 28 -1.91 -1.32 -8.33
N ILE A 29 -0.69 -0.92 -7.97
CA ILE A 29 -0.31 0.50 -7.85
C ILE A 29 -0.57 1.25 -9.16
N GLN A 30 -0.20 0.66 -10.30
CA GLN A 30 -0.46 1.28 -11.61
C GLN A 30 -1.94 1.37 -11.93
N TYR A 31 -2.74 0.40 -11.51
CA TYR A 31 -4.18 0.42 -11.65
C TYR A 31 -4.79 1.56 -10.82
N HIS A 32 -4.55 1.58 -9.50
CA HIS A 32 -5.11 2.59 -8.61
C HIS A 32 -4.68 4.01 -9.00
N ARG A 33 -3.41 4.22 -9.41
CA ARG A 33 -2.96 5.53 -9.92
C ARG A 33 -3.73 6.03 -11.14
N LYS A 34 -4.16 5.13 -12.04
CA LYS A 34 -4.97 5.53 -13.20
C LYS A 34 -6.39 5.90 -12.80
N GLN A 35 -6.93 5.23 -11.79
CA GLN A 35 -8.32 5.39 -11.35
C GLN A 35 -8.50 6.51 -10.32
N ALA A 36 -7.46 6.83 -9.54
CA ALA A 36 -7.43 7.89 -8.52
C ALA A 36 -7.81 9.27 -9.07
N ALA A 37 -7.54 9.54 -10.36
CA ALA A 37 -7.96 10.78 -11.01
C ALA A 37 -9.49 10.92 -11.13
N SER A 38 -10.23 9.82 -11.02
CA SER A 38 -11.68 9.76 -11.18
C SER A 38 -12.45 9.31 -9.93
N ASP A 39 -11.77 8.75 -8.92
CA ASP A 39 -12.39 8.25 -7.70
C ASP A 39 -11.45 8.44 -6.49
N PRO A 40 -11.82 9.29 -5.51
CA PRO A 40 -11.04 9.48 -4.28
C PRO A 40 -10.88 8.20 -3.44
N VAL A 41 -11.77 7.21 -3.57
CA VAL A 41 -11.63 5.92 -2.89
C VAL A 41 -10.40 5.18 -3.41
N GLU A 42 -10.07 5.34 -4.69
CA GLU A 42 -8.89 4.72 -5.30
C GLU A 42 -7.57 5.35 -4.84
N GLU A 43 -7.60 6.58 -4.31
CA GLU A 43 -6.42 7.16 -3.62
C GLU A 43 -6.14 6.40 -2.31
N ILE A 44 -7.18 6.01 -1.56
CA ILE A 44 -7.00 5.22 -0.33
C ILE A 44 -6.47 3.83 -0.68
N HIS A 45 -7.08 3.12 -1.64
CA HIS A 45 -6.60 1.81 -2.07
C HIS A 45 -5.15 1.86 -2.61
N LEU A 46 -4.78 2.98 -3.25
CA LEU A 46 -3.39 3.22 -3.66
C LEU A 46 -2.45 3.28 -2.45
N ALA A 47 -2.83 4.02 -1.39
CA ALA A 47 -2.02 4.12 -0.18
C ALA A 47 -1.86 2.77 0.52
N GLU A 48 -2.93 2.00 0.66
CA GLU A 48 -2.91 0.64 1.22
C GLU A 48 -1.95 -0.26 0.42
N THR A 49 -2.10 -0.28 -0.90
CA THR A 49 -1.23 -1.08 -1.79
C THR A 49 0.23 -0.63 -1.73
N LEU A 50 0.49 0.67 -1.54
CA LEU A 50 1.84 1.21 -1.39
C LEU A 50 2.50 0.74 -0.08
N VAL A 51 1.72 0.62 1.01
CA VAL A 51 2.20 0.05 2.28
C VAL A 51 2.56 -1.42 2.11
N GLU A 52 1.65 -2.23 1.56
CA GLU A 52 1.92 -3.66 1.27
C GLU A 52 3.17 -3.84 0.40
N TYR A 53 3.36 -2.95 -0.58
CA TYR A 53 4.53 -2.99 -1.46
C TYR A 53 5.82 -2.56 -0.76
N ALA A 54 5.74 -1.60 0.14
CA ALA A 54 6.87 -1.20 0.97
C ALA A 54 7.34 -2.37 1.86
N GLU A 55 6.42 -3.06 2.53
CA GLU A 55 6.74 -4.24 3.34
C GLU A 55 7.42 -5.32 2.50
N ALA A 56 6.84 -5.67 1.35
CA ALA A 56 7.43 -6.66 0.44
C ALA A 56 8.82 -6.24 -0.06
N LEU A 57 9.07 -4.96 -0.31
CA LEU A 57 10.39 -4.46 -0.70
C LEU A 57 11.39 -4.58 0.46
N TRP A 58 10.98 -4.19 1.67
CA TRP A 58 11.84 -4.25 2.86
C TRP A 58 12.21 -5.68 3.23
N GLU A 59 11.26 -6.61 3.21
CA GLU A 59 11.52 -8.05 3.42
C GLU A 59 12.51 -8.65 2.41
N ASN A 60 12.61 -8.03 1.22
CA ASN A 60 13.55 -8.41 0.17
C ASN A 60 14.88 -7.61 0.24
N GLY A 61 15.14 -6.93 1.36
CA GLY A 61 16.36 -6.16 1.60
C GLY A 61 16.45 -4.84 0.83
N LYS A 62 15.32 -4.34 0.30
CA LYS A 62 15.25 -3.10 -0.49
C LYS A 62 14.68 -1.96 0.36
N SER A 63 15.39 -1.59 1.42
CA SER A 63 14.99 -0.55 2.39
C SER A 63 14.72 0.82 1.76
N ALA A 64 15.68 1.43 1.05
CA ALA A 64 15.46 2.74 0.42
C ALA A 64 14.30 2.78 -0.61
N PRO A 65 14.05 1.73 -1.42
CA PRO A 65 12.80 1.62 -2.17
C PRO A 65 11.54 1.51 -1.30
N ALA A 66 11.58 0.75 -0.21
CA ALA A 66 10.45 0.59 0.71
C ALA A 66 10.09 1.91 1.40
N GLU A 67 11.09 2.61 1.94
CA GLU A 67 10.96 3.92 2.60
C GLU A 67 10.23 4.92 1.70
N ARG A 68 10.62 5.01 0.43
CA ARG A 68 9.95 5.89 -0.54
C ARG A 68 8.49 5.52 -0.76
N ARG A 69 8.14 4.23 -0.77
CA ARG A 69 6.76 3.80 -1.02
C ARG A 69 5.86 4.03 0.19
N VAL A 70 6.34 3.74 1.39
CA VAL A 70 5.59 4.03 2.61
C VAL A 70 5.44 5.55 2.81
N GLY A 71 6.45 6.34 2.47
CA GLY A 71 6.35 7.81 2.48
C GLY A 71 5.29 8.36 1.52
N GLU A 72 5.15 7.77 0.32
CA GLU A 72 4.05 8.10 -0.61
C GLU A 72 2.67 7.78 0.01
N ALA A 73 2.52 6.62 0.66
CA ALA A 73 1.26 6.24 1.30
C ALA A 73 0.88 7.18 2.45
N ILE A 74 1.84 7.54 3.30
CA ILE A 74 1.68 8.51 4.39
C ILE A 74 1.13 9.84 3.85
N GLY A 75 1.74 10.37 2.80
CA GLY A 75 1.30 11.64 2.20
C GLY A 75 -0.14 11.60 1.68
N ILE A 76 -0.58 10.45 1.14
CA ILE A 76 -1.97 10.27 0.71
C ILE A 76 -2.92 10.25 1.90
N TYR A 77 -2.62 9.46 2.94
CA TYR A 77 -3.46 9.40 4.14
C TYR A 77 -3.56 10.74 4.86
N GLU A 78 -2.46 11.48 4.98
CA GLU A 78 -2.45 12.84 5.55
C GLU A 78 -3.33 13.78 4.72
N GLY A 79 -3.16 13.79 3.39
CA GLY A 79 -4.00 14.59 2.50
C GLY A 79 -5.48 14.21 2.51
N TYR A 80 -5.80 12.94 2.80
CA TYR A 80 -7.18 12.50 2.99
C TYR A 80 -7.75 12.97 4.33
N LEU A 81 -6.98 12.83 5.43
CA LEU A 81 -7.39 13.27 6.76
C LEU A 81 -7.59 14.79 6.88
N GLU A 82 -6.81 15.58 6.12
CA GLU A 82 -7.03 17.03 6.01
C GLU A 82 -8.42 17.37 5.45
N LYS A 83 -8.96 16.50 4.58
CA LYS A 83 -10.27 16.70 3.93
C LYS A 83 -11.40 16.01 4.68
N TRP A 84 -11.11 14.86 5.29
CA TRP A 84 -12.10 13.96 5.87
C TRP A 84 -11.59 13.40 7.19
N ASP A 85 -12.20 13.81 8.30
CA ASP A 85 -11.89 13.26 9.62
C ASP A 85 -12.37 11.80 9.69
N SER A 86 -11.43 10.86 9.63
CA SER A 86 -11.70 9.41 9.59
C SER A 86 -10.78 8.65 10.53
N ASP A 87 -11.35 8.03 11.55
CA ASP A 87 -10.60 7.19 12.50
C ASP A 87 -9.92 6.00 11.82
N SER A 88 -10.56 5.43 10.79
CA SER A 88 -9.99 4.33 10.02
C SER A 88 -8.72 4.75 9.31
N ILE A 89 -8.74 5.89 8.60
CA ILE A 89 -7.56 6.39 7.89
C ILE A 89 -6.47 6.81 8.87
N ARG A 90 -6.84 7.32 10.06
CA ARG A 90 -5.87 7.61 11.12
C ARG A 90 -5.15 6.33 11.58
N ALA A 91 -5.86 5.23 11.75
CA ALA A 91 -5.24 3.96 12.11
C ALA A 91 -4.26 3.47 11.03
N GLU A 92 -4.65 3.53 9.76
CA GLU A 92 -3.78 3.14 8.63
C GLU A 92 -2.53 4.04 8.51
N LEU A 93 -2.68 5.35 8.76
CA LEU A 93 -1.58 6.29 8.80
C LEU A 93 -0.57 5.93 9.90
N GLU A 94 -1.04 5.59 11.10
CA GLU A 94 -0.17 5.18 12.20
C GLU A 94 0.57 3.87 11.87
N THR A 95 -0.11 2.90 11.24
CA THR A 95 0.53 1.66 10.74
C THR A 95 1.64 1.98 9.74
N ALA A 96 1.38 2.85 8.77
CA ALA A 96 2.38 3.25 7.77
C ALA A 96 3.58 3.99 8.42
N LYS A 97 3.33 4.86 9.40
CA LYS A 97 4.38 5.55 10.16
C LYS A 97 5.25 4.59 10.96
N GLU A 98 4.65 3.59 11.61
CA GLU A 98 5.41 2.59 12.34
C GLU A 98 6.24 1.70 11.40
N LEU A 99 5.71 1.34 10.22
CA LEU A 99 6.50 0.64 9.20
C LEU A 99 7.69 1.48 8.72
N LEU A 100 7.48 2.76 8.42
CA LEU A 100 8.57 3.67 8.02
C LEU A 100 9.67 3.70 9.09
N LYS A 101 9.28 3.88 10.35
CA LYS A 101 10.20 3.87 11.48
C LYS A 101 10.96 2.53 11.61
N GLN A 102 10.32 1.40 11.36
CA GLN A 102 11.00 0.09 11.37
C GLN A 102 12.05 0.00 10.26
N ILE A 103 11.73 0.48 9.06
CA ILE A 103 12.66 0.51 7.92
C ILE A 103 13.89 1.39 8.25
N GLU A 104 13.66 2.59 8.77
CA GLU A 104 14.73 3.55 9.11
C GLU A 104 15.65 3.06 10.23
N ASN A 105 15.13 2.30 11.22
CA ASN A 105 15.92 1.80 12.34
C ASN A 105 16.67 0.49 12.05
N ALA A 106 16.41 -0.13 10.89
CA ALA A 106 17.05 -1.38 10.48
C ALA A 106 18.34 -1.17 9.66
N GLU A 107 18.63 0.07 9.26
CA GLU A 107 19.88 0.50 8.57
C GLU A 107 20.92 1.04 9.56
#